data_AF-Q7XYE4-F1
#
_entry.id   AF-Q7XYE4-F1
#
_cell.length_a   1.000
_cell.length_b   1.000
_cell.length_c   1.000
_cell.angle_alpha   90.00
_cell.angle_beta   90.00
_cell.angle_gamma   90.00
#
_symmetry.space_group_name_H-M   'P 1'
#
loop_
_entity.id
_entity.type
_entity.pdbx_description
1 polymer ?
#
loop_
_entity_poly.entity_id
_entity_poly.type
_entity_poly.pdbx_seq_one_letter_code
_entity_poly.pdbx_strand_id
1 'polypeptide(L)' 'GRVLIRQRHIRVGRQIVNVPSFMVRVESEKHIDFSLTSPFGGGPAGRVKRKNQKKASGGGDAGGDEEEE' A
#
# COMPACT_ATOMS: atom_id res chain seq x y z
N GLY A 1 -7.79 -8.99 -7.81
CA GLY A 1 -8.66 -7.86 -7.43
C GLY A 1 -8.81 -7.67 -5.92
N ARG A 2 -9.50 -8.60 -5.22
CA ARG A 2 -9.90 -8.43 -3.79
C ARG A 2 -8.77 -8.07 -2.82
N VAL A 3 -7.59 -8.64 -3.03
CA VAL A 3 -6.40 -8.39 -2.19
C VAL A 3 -5.94 -6.93 -2.29
N LEU A 4 -5.92 -6.34 -3.49
CA LEU A 4 -5.51 -4.94 -3.69
C LEU A 4 -6.46 -3.96 -3.01
N ILE A 5 -7.76 -4.29 -2.99
CA ILE A 5 -8.76 -3.51 -2.26
C ILE A 5 -8.50 -3.63 -0.76
N ARG A 6 -8.43 -4.85 -0.22
CA ARG A 6 -8.18 -5.09 1.23
C ARG A 6 -6.88 -4.45 1.75
N GLN A 7 -5.83 -4.45 0.92
CA GLN A 7 -4.53 -3.83 1.24
C GLN A 7 -4.49 -2.32 1.01
N ARG A 8 -5.65 -1.68 0.74
CA ARG A 8 -5.78 -0.21 0.62
C ARG A 8 -5.04 0.38 -0.59
N HIS A 9 -4.89 -0.39 -1.67
CA HIS A 9 -4.23 0.09 -2.88
C HIS A 9 -5.17 0.81 -3.84
N ILE A 10 -6.49 0.64 -3.72
CA ILE A 10 -7.48 1.22 -4.63
C ILE A 10 -8.21 2.38 -3.96
N ARG A 11 -8.41 3.47 -4.72
CA ARG A 11 -9.27 4.60 -4.33
C ARG A 11 -10.38 4.81 -5.34
N VAL A 12 -11.50 5.36 -4.86
CA VAL A 12 -12.59 5.87 -5.68
C VAL A 12 -12.66 7.37 -5.42
N GLY A 13 -12.28 8.16 -6.41
CA GLY A 13 -12.07 9.61 -6.24
C GLY A 13 -11.01 9.91 -5.18
N ARG A 14 -11.41 10.52 -4.06
CA ARG A 14 -10.51 10.86 -2.94
C ARG A 14 -10.50 9.81 -1.83
N GLN A 15 -11.40 8.82 -1.88
CA GLN A 15 -11.58 7.86 -0.79
C GLN A 15 -10.84 6.55 -1.08
N ILE A 16 -10.03 6.09 -0.13
CA ILE A 16 -9.43 4.75 -0.17
C ILE A 16 -10.49 3.72 0.25
N VAL A 17 -10.69 2.69 -0.58
CA VAL A 17 -11.68 1.64 -0.33
C VAL A 17 -10.96 0.35 0.07
N ASN A 18 -11.37 -0.27 1.18
CA ASN A 18 -10.79 -1.51 1.70
C ASN A 18 -11.75 -2.70 1.74
N VAL A 19 -13.00 -2.53 1.29
CA VAL A 19 -14.01 -3.60 1.25
C VAL A 19 -14.26 -4.00 -0.21
N PRO A 20 -14.04 -5.27 -0.61
CA PRO A 20 -14.20 -5.71 -2.00
C PRO A 20 -15.65 -5.82 -2.46
N SER A 21 -16.61 -5.76 -1.54
CA SER A 21 -18.06 -5.72 -1.83
C SER A 21 -18.63 -4.30 -1.82
N PHE A 22 -17.77 -3.27 -1.86
CA PHE A 22 -18.22 -1.89 -2.00
C PHE A 22 -18.87 -1.68 -3.36
N MET A 23 -20.12 -1.22 -3.35
CA MET A 23 -20.88 -0.98 -4.58
C MET A 23 -20.51 0.38 -5.17
N VAL A 24 -19.86 0.38 -6.32
CA VAL A 24 -19.45 1.62 -7.01
C VAL A 24 -20.62 2.18 -7.82
N ARG A 25 -20.85 3.49 -7.70
CA ARG A 25 -21.83 4.21 -8.53
C ARG A 25 -21.26 4.45 -9.92
N VAL A 26 -22.12 4.42 -10.94
CA VAL A 26 -21.74 4.60 -12.37
C VAL A 26 -20.95 5.91 -12.59
N GLU A 27 -21.34 7.00 -11.95
CA GLU A 27 -20.64 8.29 -12.03
C GLU A 27 -19.19 8.23 -11.50
N SER A 28 -18.95 7.39 -10.49
CA SER A 28 -17.65 7.24 -9.85
C SER A 28 -16.76 6.17 -10.49
N GLU A 29 -17.29 5.41 -11.47
CA GLU A 29 -16.55 4.36 -12.16
C GLU A 29 -15.27 4.88 -12.82
N LYS A 30 -15.35 6.07 -13.44
CA LYS A 30 -14.19 6.73 -14.07
C LYS A 30 -13.13 7.22 -13.08
N HIS A 31 -13.46 7.23 -11.79
CA HIS A 31 -12.58 7.72 -10.74
C HIS A 31 -11.94 6.58 -9.92
N ILE A 32 -12.02 5.34 -10.41
CA ILE A 32 -11.33 4.19 -9.82
C ILE A 32 -9.88 4.21 -10.28
N ASP A 33 -8.96 4.35 -9.33
CA ASP A 33 -7.52 4.32 -9.63
C ASP A 33 -6.72 3.80 -8.43
N PHE A 34 -5.43 3.60 -8.59
CA PHE A 34 -4.54 3.34 -7.47
C PHE A 34 -4.46 4.56 -6.53
N SER A 35 -4.34 4.30 -5.23
CA SER A 35 -4.05 5.35 -4.25
C SER A 35 -2.68 5.94 -4.52
N LEU A 36 -2.53 7.26 -4.35
CA LEU A 36 -1.24 7.95 -4.45
C LEU A 36 -0.22 7.43 -3.42
N THR A 37 -0.71 6.90 -2.30
CA THR A 37 0.14 6.30 -1.24
C THR A 37 0.50 4.84 -1.53
N SER A 38 -0.10 4.23 -2.56
CA SER A 38 0.18 2.85 -2.95
C SER A 38 1.53 2.78 -3.66
N PRO A 39 2.37 1.76 -3.39
CA PRO A 39 3.56 1.49 -4.18
C PRO A 39 3.30 1.34 -5.69
N PHE A 40 2.07 0.94 -6.06
CA PHE A 40 1.65 0.79 -7.46
C PHE A 40 1.11 2.10 -8.08
N GLY A 41 0.79 3.10 -7.26
CA GLY A 41 0.30 4.41 -7.68
C GLY A 41 1.37 5.51 -7.63
N GLY A 42 2.65 5.14 -7.66
CA GLY A 42 3.79 6.07 -7.54
C GLY A 42 4.21 6.39 -6.10
N GLY A 43 3.58 5.78 -5.10
CA GLY A 43 3.95 5.91 -3.70
C GLY A 43 5.23 5.14 -3.31
N PRO A 44 5.77 5.39 -2.11
CA PRO A 44 7.00 4.76 -1.66
C PRO A 44 6.84 3.24 -1.50
N ALA A 45 7.93 2.49 -1.70
CA ALA A 45 7.96 1.05 -1.50
C ALA A 45 7.55 0.66 -0.07
N GLY A 46 6.79 -0.43 0.05
CA GLY A 46 6.36 -0.97 1.34
C GLY A 46 7.52 -1.40 2.25
N ARG A 47 7.24 -1.53 3.56
CA ARG A 47 8.26 -1.78 4.60
C ARG A 47 9.21 -2.93 4.25
N VAL A 48 8.69 -4.09 3.85
CA VAL A 48 9.50 -5.28 3.53
C VAL A 48 10.39 -5.03 2.32
N LYS A 49 9.84 -4.46 1.23
CA LYS A 49 10.62 -4.13 0.04
C LYS A 49 11.72 -3.12 0.35
N ARG A 50 11.43 -2.11 1.18
CA ARG A 50 12.43 -1.13 1.66
C ARG A 50 13.49 -1.77 2.55
N LYS A 51 13.13 -2.68 3.46
CA LYS A 51 14.08 -3.45 4.29
C LYS A 51 15.01 -4.30 3.42
N ASN A 52 14.47 -4.97 2.41
CA ASN A 52 15.25 -5.80 1.50
C ASN A 52 16.17 -4.96 0.59
N GLN A 53 15.70 -3.80 0.11
CA GLN A 53 16.54 -2.87 -0.65
C GLN A 53 17.72 -2.36 0.17
N LYS A 54 17.51 -1.98 1.44
CA LYS A 54 18.59 -1.57 2.36
C LYS A 54 19.63 -2.68 2.59
N LYS A 55 19.16 -3.92 2.79
CA LYS A 55 20.03 -5.10 2.90
C LYS A 55 20.85 -5.33 1.63
N ALA A 56 20.22 -5.19 0.46
CA ALA A 56 20.88 -5.39 -0.82
C ALA A 56 21.90 -4.29 -1.17
N SER A 57 21.69 -3.05 -0.69
CA SER A 57 22.58 -1.92 -0.92
C SER A 57 23.76 -1.84 0.07
N GLY A 58 24.07 -2.91 0.81
CA GLY A 58 25.24 -2.99 1.68
C GLY A 58 25.16 -2.17 2.97
N GLY A 59 24.03 -1.54 3.27
CA GLY A 59 23.78 -0.86 4.55
C GLY A 59 23.42 -1.88 5.63
N GLY A 60 24.44 -2.57 6.15
CA GLY A 60 24.31 -3.32 7.39
C GLY A 60 24.19 -2.35 8.55
N ASP A 61 23.08 -2.40 9.28
CA ASP A 61 23.05 -1.99 10.68
C ASP A 61 22.21 -2.99 11.48
N ALA A 62 22.87 -3.51 12.51
CA ALA A 62 22.35 -4.35 13.56
C ALA A 62 21.69 -3.47 14.62
N GLY A 63 20.61 -3.95 15.25
CA GLY A 63 20.16 -3.40 16.53
C GLY A 63 18.67 -3.06 16.60
N GLY A 64 18.00 -3.66 17.59
CA GLY A 64 16.80 -3.11 18.22
C GLY A 64 15.49 -3.82 17.93
N ASP A 65 15.32 -5.05 18.44
CA ASP A 65 14.04 -5.49 19.02
C ASP A 65 14.35 -6.59 20.06
N GLU A 66 15.13 -6.21 21.06
CA GLU A 66 15.04 -6.80 22.41
C GLU A 66 14.34 -5.74 23.28
N GLU A 67 13.39 -6.21 24.09
CA GLU A 67 12.59 -5.52 25.13
C GLU A 67 11.37 -4.72 24.63
N GLU A 68 10.16 -4.81 25.17
CA GLU A 68 9.42 -5.71 26.08
C GLU A 68 8.00 -5.08 26.17
N GLU A 69 6.96 -5.86 26.48
CA GLU A 69 5.59 -5.44 26.90
C GLU A 69 4.63 -4.74 25.90
#